data_AF-A0A9D7E4H1-F1
#
_entry.id   AF-A0A9D7E4H1-F1
#
_cell.length_a   1.000
_cell.length_b   1.000
_cell.length_c   1.000
_cell.angle_alpha   90.00
_cell.angle_beta   90.00
_cell.angle_gamma   90.00
#
_symmetry.space_group_name_H-M   'P 1'
#
loop_
_entity.id
_entity.type
_entity.pdbx_description
1 polymer ?
#
loop_
_entity_poly.entity_id
_entity_poly.type
_entity_poly.pdbx_seq_one_letter_code
_entity_poly.pdbx_strand_id
1 'polypeptide(L)' 'MKWQRLKPYEKFAEMIERHWDGIAAYCNPRNKVSLGFVEGLNNKIRVFQRRAYGLRDEEYLRLKVLTSMLPAI' A
#
# COMPACT_ATOMS: atom_id res chain seq x y z
N MET A 1 5.83 17.60 30.52
CA MET A 1 6.93 16.63 30.69
C MET A 1 6.51 15.27 30.09
N LYS A 2 7.04 14.98 28.89
CA LYS A 2 7.28 13.70 28.15
C LYS A 2 6.67 12.32 28.51
N TRP A 3 5.59 12.15 29.27
CA TRP A 3 5.13 10.80 29.71
C TRP A 3 3.75 10.35 29.22
N GLN A 4 3.04 11.11 28.40
CA GLN A 4 1.76 10.69 27.79
C GLN A 4 1.89 9.95 26.45
N ARG A 5 3.11 9.66 25.99
CA ARG A 5 3.35 9.06 24.66
C ARG A 5 3.33 7.53 24.64
N LEU A 6 3.20 6.86 25.78
CA LEU A 6 3.18 5.39 25.85
C LEU A 6 2.02 4.77 25.09
N LYS A 7 0.79 5.28 25.27
CA LYS A 7 -0.42 4.74 24.59
C LYS A 7 -0.31 4.69 23.05
N PRO A 8 0.19 5.74 22.37
CA PRO A 8 0.48 5.66 20.93
C PRO A 8 1.47 4.57 20.54
N TYR A 9 2.53 4.36 21.34
CA TYR A 9 3.54 3.34 21.04
C TYR A 9 3.05 1.93 21.34
N GLU A 10 2.22 1.74 22.37
CA GLU A 10 1.55 0.47 22.65
C GLU A 10 0.65 0.05 21.48
N LYS A 11 -0.18 0.97 20.98
CA LYS A 11 -1.00 0.72 19.77
C LYS A 11 -0.16 0.40 18.54
N PHE A 12 0.98 1.06 18.40
CA PHE A 12 1.90 0.80 17.29
C PHE A 12 2.57 -0.58 17.42
N ALA A 13 3.01 -0.96 18.61
CA ALA A 13 3.57 -2.27 18.89
C ALA A 13 2.54 -3.39 18.62
N GLU A 14 1.31 -3.24 19.12
CA GLU A 14 0.21 -4.17 18.84
C GLU A 14 -0.08 -4.30 17.34
N MET A 15 -0.02 -3.20 16.60
CA MET A 15 -0.19 -3.22 15.15
C MET A 15 0.94 -4.00 14.45
N ILE A 16 2.19 -3.82 14.88
CA ILE A 16 3.34 -4.57 14.35
C ILE A 16 3.18 -6.06 14.64
N GLU A 17 2.86 -6.43 15.88
CA GLU A 17 2.69 -7.84 16.27
C GLU A 17 1.61 -8.53 15.43
N ARG A 18 0.46 -7.86 15.21
CA ARG A 18 -0.64 -8.39 14.38
C ARG A 18 -0.27 -8.61 12.91
N HIS A 19 0.73 -7.90 12.38
CA HIS A 19 1.11 -7.95 10.97
C HIS A 19 2.55 -8.46 10.76
N TRP A 20 3.14 -9.08 11.79
CA TRP A 20 4.55 -9.46 11.80
C TRP A 20 4.94 -10.33 10.60
N ASP A 21 4.11 -11.32 10.26
CA ASP A 21 4.36 -12.24 9.14
C ASP A 21 4.47 -11.49 7.79
N GLY A 22 3.62 -10.49 7.56
CA GLY A 22 3.64 -9.67 6.35
C GLY A 22 4.85 -8.73 6.30
N ILE A 23 5.25 -8.17 7.45
CA ILE A 23 6.44 -7.32 7.57
C ILE A 23 7.70 -8.15 7.32
N ALA A 24 7.80 -9.32 7.95
CA ALA A 24 8.93 -10.24 7.77
C ALA A 24 9.04 -10.75 6.32
N ALA A 25 7.92 -10.93 5.61
CA ALA A 25 7.92 -11.34 4.21
C ALA A 25 8.64 -10.34 3.27
N TYR A 26 8.67 -9.04 3.61
CA TYR A 26 9.42 -8.02 2.85
C TYR A 26 10.94 -8.14 3.00
N CYS A 27 11.43 -8.78 4.08
CA CYS A 27 12.87 -9.01 4.28
C CYS A 27 13.46 -9.99 3.25
N ASN A 28 12.63 -10.85 2.63
CA ASN A 28 13.06 -11.73 1.56
C ASN A 28 13.40 -10.92 0.29
N PRO A 29 14.65 -10.99 -0.22
CA PRO A 29 15.05 -10.26 -1.44
C PRO A 29 14.15 -10.51 -2.66
N ARG A 30 13.51 -11.69 -2.76
CA ARG A 30 12.59 -12.02 -3.86
C ARG A 30 11.27 -11.25 -3.80
N ASN A 31 10.89 -10.76 -2.61
CA ASN A 31 9.65 -10.02 -2.38
C ASN A 31 9.90 -8.50 -2.27
N LYS A 32 11.13 -8.05 -2.46
CA LYS A 32 11.47 -6.63 -2.38
C LYS A 32 10.94 -5.90 -3.62
N VAL A 33 9.82 -5.24 -3.43
CA VAL A 33 9.32 -4.22 -4.35
C VAL A 33 9.92 -2.88 -3.93
N SER A 34 10.39 -2.07 -4.90
CA SER A 34 10.94 -0.76 -4.55
C SER A 34 9.85 0.14 -3.95
N LEU A 35 10.17 0.85 -2.87
CA LEU A 35 9.25 1.78 -2.23
C LEU A 35 8.73 2.84 -3.21
N GLY A 36 9.59 3.34 -4.11
CA GLY A 36 9.21 4.29 -5.15
C GLY A 36 8.20 3.71 -6.16
N PHE A 37 8.29 2.41 -6.47
CA PHE A 37 7.27 1.74 -7.29
C PHE A 37 5.93 1.65 -6.57
N VAL A 38 5.92 1.26 -5.29
CA VAL A 38 4.69 1.17 -4.49
C VAL A 38 4.02 2.54 -4.35
N GLU A 39 4.81 3.59 -4.11
CA GLU A 39 4.31 4.97 -4.03
C GLU A 39 3.76 5.45 -5.38
N GLY A 40 4.47 5.21 -6.47
CA GLY A 40 4.03 5.52 -7.82
C GLY A 40 2.71 4.82 -8.17
N LEU A 41 2.58 3.54 -7.80
CA LEU A 41 1.37 2.75 -7.97
C LEU A 41 0.19 3.36 -7.18
N ASN A 42 0.40 3.69 -5.91
CA ASN A 42 -0.62 4.32 -5.07
C ASN A 42 -1.10 5.66 -5.64
N ASN A 43 -0.17 6.47 -6.18
CA ASN A 43 -0.52 7.72 -6.85
C ASN A 43 -1.35 7.49 -8.11
N LYS A 44 -1.01 6.51 -8.95
CA LYS A 44 -1.81 6.12 -10.13
C LYS A 44 -3.23 5.71 -9.75
N ILE A 45 -3.38 4.85 -8.74
CA ILE A 45 -4.70 4.42 -8.24
C ILE A 45 -5.54 5.62 -7.80
N ARG A 46 -4.95 6.52 -7.01
CA ARG A 46 -5.61 7.75 -6.55
C ARG A 46 -6.02 8.65 -7.73
N VAL A 47 -5.19 8.74 -8.78
CA VAL A 47 -5.54 9.48 -10.01
C VAL A 47 -6.72 8.82 -10.73
N PHE A 48 -6.75 7.49 -10.85
CA PHE A 48 -7.87 6.79 -11.48
C PHE A 48 -9.19 6.98 -10.72
N GLN A 49 -9.16 6.84 -9.39
CA GLN A 49 -10.34 7.06 -8.56
C GLN A 49 -10.87 8.50 -8.67
N ARG A 50 -9.97 9.50 -8.67
CA ARG A 50 -10.36 10.92 -8.85
C ARG A 50 -10.98 11.20 -10.21
N ARG A 51 -10.40 10.66 -11.30
CA ARG A 51 -10.92 10.87 -12.67
C ARG A 51 -12.27 10.21 -12.90
N ALA A 52 -12.52 9.09 -12.23
CA ALA A 52 -13.77 8.33 -12.36
C ALA A 52 -14.85 8.76 -11.35
N TYR A 53 -14.60 9.76 -10.50
CA TYR A 53 -15.49 10.15 -9.40
C TYR A 53 -15.87 8.98 -8.47
N GLY A 54 -14.92 8.05 -8.26
CA GLY A 54 -15.12 6.82 -7.49
C GLY A 54 -15.56 5.64 -8.36
N LEU A 55 -14.61 4.76 -8.68
CA LEU A 55 -14.93 3.44 -9.23
C LEU A 55 -15.53 2.59 -8.11
N ARG A 56 -16.80 2.19 -8.25
CA ARG A 56 -17.47 1.26 -7.33
C ARG A 56 -17.09 -0.20 -7.59
N ASP A 57 -16.62 -0.48 -8.80
CA ASP A 57 -16.20 -1.80 -9.23
C ASP A 57 -14.69 -1.97 -8.98
N GLU A 58 -14.36 -2.82 -8.01
CA GLU A 58 -12.98 -3.14 -7.68
C GLU A 58 -12.26 -3.91 -8.78
N GLU A 59 -12.97 -4.78 -9.50
CA GLU A 59 -12.39 -5.61 -10.56
C GLU A 59 -11.98 -4.72 -11.74
N TYR A 60 -12.85 -3.78 -12.09
CA TYR A 60 -12.54 -2.78 -13.11
C TYR A 60 -11.36 -1.88 -12.71
N LEU A 61 -11.26 -1.48 -11.44
CA LEU A 61 -10.10 -0.75 -10.94
C LEU A 61 -8.82 -1.59 -11.04
N ARG A 62 -8.86 -2.88 -10.68
CA ARG A 62 -7.72 -3.80 -10.79
C ARG A 62 -7.26 -3.93 -12.24
N LEU A 63 -8.20 -4.15 -13.17
CA LEU A 63 -7.90 -4.27 -14.60
C LEU A 63 -7.23 -3.00 -15.12
N LYS A 64 -7.77 -1.83 -14.78
CA LYS A 64 -7.23 -0.53 -15.23
C LYS A 64 -5.83 -0.27 -14.71
N VAL A 65 -5.56 -0.66 -13.47
CA VAL A 65 -4.22 -0.60 -12.87
C VAL A 65 -3.25 -1.52 -13.60
N LEU A 66 -3.63 -2.78 -13.83
CA LEU A 66 -2.80 -3.76 -14.55
C LEU A 66 -2.46 -3.30 -15.96
N THR A 67 -3.47 -2.89 -16.75
CA THR A 67 -3.25 -2.37 -18.11
C THR A 67 -2.32 -1.16 -18.12
N SER A 68 -2.37 -0.30 -17.10
CA SER A 68 -1.48 0.86 -17.01
C SER A 68 0.00 0.54 -16.75
N MET A 69 0.30 -0.71 -16.37
CA MET A 69 1.65 -1.20 -16.09
C MET A 69 2.18 -2.12 -17.20
N LEU A 70 1.33 -2.52 -18.15
CA LEU A 70 1.74 -3.30 -19.32
C LEU A 70 2.32 -2.36 -20.39
N PRO A 71 3.30 -2.84 -21.19
CA PRO A 71 3.79 -2.09 -22.34
C PRO A 71 2.65 -1.83 -23.34
N ALA A 72 2.69 -0.66 -23.98
CA ALA A 72 1.76 -0.37 -25.07
C ALA A 72 1.99 -1.39 -26.20
N ILE A 73 0.90 -2.01 -26.64
CA ILE A 73 0.88 -2.86 -27.84
C ILE A 73 0.91 -1.95 -29.07
#